data_AF-A0A7I7LC43-F1
#
_entry.id   AF-A0A7I7LC43-F1
#
_cell.length_a   1.000
_cell.length_b   1.000
_cell.length_c   1.000
_cell.angle_alpha   90.00
_cell.angle_beta   90.00
_cell.angle_gamma   90.00
#
_symmetry.space_group_name_H-M   'P 1'
#
loop_
_entity.id
_entity.type
_entity.pdbx_description
1 polymer ?
#
loop_
_entity_poly.entity_id
_entity_poly.type
_entity_poly.pdbx_seq_one_letter_code
_entity_poly.pdbx_strand_id
1 'polypeptide(L)'
;MNAVATPYAQFLSAASTQAAGAASQAKAVAGAFEVARAAMINPLEVLANRNVFVQLIRTNLFGLNAPAIMAAEGQYEQMWAQDVAAMVGYHGGASSAAASLPSGLQQILQSLPNLGLGNKGNANLGSGNTGIGNIGVGNSGEGNSALVPPQSGNYNIGGGNNGNNNLGAGNIGNFNFGFGNNGTGNFGFGNAGPADLSNPNLFTFHVTPGENNIGIGNTGNGNFGLGNTGDGNIGGGNTGIGNIGFGLNGNNLVGVGGAYYDTAAGQFHFDGLNTGSGNIGIGNSGSNNIGFFNSGDGNIGAFSSGTNSVFPGQLNSFGVGNSGTGNLGSGTRAAETPASATAACSTPASATRAQSIPADSTGTTSTRAS
;
A
#
# COMPACT_ATOMS: atom_id res chain seq x y z
N MET A 1 -71.44 -32.39 1.14
CA MET A 1 -70.90 -31.61 0.00
C MET A 1 -70.26 -30.30 0.46
N ASN A 2 -70.91 -29.43 1.24
CA ASN A 2 -70.29 -28.18 1.74
C ASN A 2 -68.97 -28.36 2.50
N ALA A 3 -68.88 -29.34 3.40
CA ALA A 3 -67.66 -29.57 4.20
C ALA A 3 -66.40 -29.94 3.36
N VAL A 4 -66.59 -30.47 2.15
CA VAL A 4 -65.50 -30.83 1.22
C VAL A 4 -65.15 -29.67 0.28
N ALA A 5 -66.10 -28.75 0.03
CA ALA A 5 -65.90 -27.59 -0.84
C ALA A 5 -65.24 -26.40 -0.13
N THR A 6 -65.42 -26.25 1.19
CA THR A 6 -64.85 -25.14 1.97
C THR A 6 -63.33 -25.01 1.84
N PRO A 7 -62.53 -26.09 1.97
CA PRO A 7 -61.07 -25.98 1.83
C PRO A 7 -60.64 -25.54 0.42
N TYR A 8 -61.35 -26.00 -0.62
CA TYR A 8 -61.06 -25.63 -2.01
C TYR A 8 -61.41 -24.17 -2.30
N ALA A 9 -62.53 -23.67 -1.78
CA ALA A 9 -62.90 -22.27 -1.89
C ALA A 9 -61.91 -21.35 -1.15
N GLN A 10 -61.43 -21.76 0.03
CA GLN A 10 -60.38 -21.05 0.77
C GLN A 10 -59.06 -21.03 -0.01
N PHE A 11 -58.67 -22.16 -0.61
CA PHE A 11 -57.49 -22.26 -1.46
C PHE A 11 -57.57 -21.28 -2.66
N LEU A 12 -58.67 -21.28 -3.41
CA LEU A 12 -58.86 -20.37 -4.55
C LEU A 12 -58.84 -18.90 -4.13
N SER A 13 -59.44 -18.56 -2.98
CA SER A 13 -59.41 -17.21 -2.43
C SER A 13 -57.97 -16.77 -2.09
N ALA A 14 -57.20 -17.64 -1.43
CA ALA A 14 -55.80 -17.39 -1.12
C ALA A 14 -54.94 -17.24 -2.39
N ALA A 15 -55.13 -18.11 -3.38
CA ALA A 15 -54.42 -18.05 -4.66
C ALA A 15 -54.71 -16.74 -5.42
N SER A 16 -55.97 -16.29 -5.44
CA SER A 16 -56.36 -15.02 -6.08
C SER A 16 -55.69 -13.82 -5.41
N THR A 17 -55.60 -13.82 -4.08
CA THR A 17 -54.95 -12.77 -3.30
C THR A 17 -53.44 -12.75 -3.58
N GLN A 18 -52.81 -13.93 -3.64
CA GLN A 18 -51.38 -14.05 -3.97
C GLN A 18 -51.08 -13.55 -5.39
N ALA A 19 -51.91 -13.91 -6.38
CA ALA A 19 -51.76 -13.46 -7.76
C ALA A 19 -51.91 -11.94 -7.88
N ALA A 20 -52.89 -11.34 -7.20
CA ALA A 20 -53.06 -9.89 -7.16
C ALA A 20 -51.86 -9.17 -6.50
N GLY A 21 -51.32 -9.75 -5.43
CA GLY A 21 -50.09 -9.27 -4.78
C GLY A 21 -48.89 -9.31 -5.73
N ALA A 22 -48.65 -10.44 -6.38
CA ALA A 22 -47.55 -10.62 -7.33
C ALA A 22 -47.63 -9.64 -8.51
N ALA A 23 -48.83 -9.45 -9.09
CA ALA A 23 -49.04 -8.48 -10.16
C ALA A 23 -48.76 -7.03 -9.72
N SER A 24 -49.08 -6.70 -8.47
CA SER A 24 -48.79 -5.37 -7.90
C SER A 24 -47.28 -5.17 -7.72
N GLN A 25 -46.55 -6.17 -7.23
CA GLN A 25 -45.09 -6.10 -7.11
C GLN A 25 -44.38 -6.05 -8.47
N ALA A 26 -44.87 -6.78 -9.47
CA ALA A 26 -44.34 -6.68 -10.84
C ALA A 26 -44.48 -5.26 -11.41
N LYS A 27 -45.62 -4.59 -11.18
CA LYS A 27 -45.80 -3.18 -11.54
C LYS A 27 -44.85 -2.26 -10.79
N ALA A 28 -44.57 -2.53 -9.52
CA ALA A 28 -43.61 -1.76 -8.74
C ALA A 28 -42.18 -1.88 -9.31
N VAL A 29 -41.73 -3.09 -9.67
CA VAL A 29 -40.42 -3.32 -10.31
C VAL A 29 -40.34 -2.62 -11.67
N ALA A 30 -41.39 -2.71 -12.49
CA ALA A 30 -41.46 -2.01 -13.77
C ALA A 30 -41.38 -0.48 -13.59
N GLY A 31 -42.07 0.07 -12.60
CA GLY A 31 -41.97 1.48 -12.25
C GLY A 31 -40.55 1.88 -11.82
N ALA A 32 -39.90 1.08 -10.98
CA ALA A 32 -38.51 1.31 -10.58
C ALA A 32 -37.54 1.28 -11.77
N PHE A 33 -37.74 0.36 -12.71
CA PHE A 33 -36.94 0.29 -13.93
C PHE A 33 -37.11 1.56 -14.79
N GLU A 34 -38.33 2.03 -15.02
CA GLU A 34 -38.55 3.23 -15.83
C GLU A 34 -37.98 4.50 -15.18
N VAL A 35 -38.06 4.61 -13.84
CA VAL A 35 -37.39 5.70 -13.10
C VAL A 35 -35.87 5.64 -13.28
N ALA A 36 -35.27 4.46 -13.13
CA ALA A 36 -33.83 4.29 -13.30
C ALA A 36 -33.38 4.58 -14.73
N ARG A 37 -34.09 4.03 -15.71
CA ARG A 37 -33.84 4.26 -17.13
C ARG A 37 -33.91 5.74 -17.49
N ALA A 38 -34.85 6.49 -16.92
CA ALA A 38 -34.98 7.92 -17.16
C ALA A 38 -33.87 8.75 -16.47
N ALA A 39 -33.29 8.24 -15.38
CA ALA A 39 -32.24 8.92 -14.62
C ALA A 39 -30.82 8.62 -15.13
N MET A 40 -30.61 7.48 -15.80
CA MET A 40 -29.32 7.09 -16.37
C MET A 40 -28.84 8.10 -17.42
N ILE A 41 -27.56 8.43 -17.34
CA ILE A 41 -26.85 9.30 -18.27
C ILE A 41 -26.77 8.65 -19.65
N ASN A 42 -26.95 9.47 -20.68
CA ASN A 42 -26.83 8.98 -22.05
C ASN A 42 -25.35 8.70 -22.38
N PRO A 43 -25.01 7.53 -22.95
CA PRO A 43 -23.63 7.23 -23.35
C PRO A 43 -22.98 8.28 -24.27
N LEU A 44 -23.78 9.01 -25.07
CA LEU A 44 -23.29 10.09 -25.92
C LEU A 44 -22.78 11.30 -25.12
N GLU A 45 -23.31 11.57 -23.92
CA GLU A 45 -22.85 12.64 -23.04
C GLU A 45 -21.49 12.29 -22.42
N VAL A 46 -21.34 11.03 -21.99
CA VAL A 46 -20.05 10.50 -21.52
C VAL A 46 -19.00 10.59 -22.61
N LEU A 47 -19.35 10.16 -23.83
CA LEU A 47 -18.46 10.23 -24.99
C LEU A 47 -18.07 11.68 -25.32
N ALA A 48 -19.03 12.61 -25.30
CA ALA A 48 -18.76 14.03 -25.54
C ALA A 48 -17.78 14.60 -24.52
N ASN A 49 -17.99 14.33 -23.23
CA ASN A 49 -17.08 14.74 -22.16
C ASN A 49 -15.67 14.17 -22.38
N ARG A 50 -15.56 12.86 -22.71
CA ARG A 50 -14.25 12.25 -22.94
C ARG A 50 -13.53 12.82 -24.16
N ASN A 51 -14.26 13.15 -25.22
CA ASN A 51 -13.70 13.83 -26.39
C ASN A 51 -13.17 15.22 -26.02
N VAL A 52 -13.91 16.02 -25.25
CA VAL A 52 -13.46 17.34 -24.76
C VAL A 52 -12.19 17.19 -23.92
N PHE A 53 -12.15 16.26 -22.98
CA PHE A 53 -10.97 16.02 -22.15
C PHE A 53 -9.72 15.69 -22.98
N VAL A 54 -9.82 14.78 -23.95
CA VAL A 54 -8.68 14.41 -24.80
C VAL A 54 -8.18 15.60 -25.61
N GLN A 55 -9.08 16.46 -26.11
CA GLN A 55 -8.70 17.70 -26.81
C GLN A 55 -7.99 18.69 -25.88
N LEU A 56 -8.47 18.84 -24.64
CA LEU A 56 -7.83 19.71 -23.64
C LEU A 56 -6.42 19.23 -23.30
N ILE A 57 -6.21 17.92 -23.12
CA ILE A 57 -4.88 17.33 -22.90
C ILE A 57 -3.97 17.59 -24.09
N ARG A 58 -4.43 17.31 -25.31
CA ARG A 58 -3.62 17.47 -26.54
C ARG A 58 -3.16 18.91 -26.75
N THR A 59 -3.92 19.88 -26.27
CA THR A 59 -3.62 21.32 -26.38
C THR A 59 -2.93 21.89 -25.13
N ASN A 60 -2.65 21.08 -24.11
CA ASN A 60 -2.10 21.54 -22.83
C ASN A 60 -0.56 21.71 -22.82
N LEU A 61 0.03 22.21 -23.92
CA LEU A 61 1.50 22.29 -24.06
C LEU A 61 2.16 23.11 -22.95
N PHE A 62 1.48 24.17 -22.48
CA PHE A 62 1.99 25.09 -21.45
C PHE A 62 1.31 24.92 -20.09
N GLY A 63 0.50 23.87 -19.89
CA GLY A 63 -0.21 23.64 -18.62
C GLY A 63 -1.43 24.56 -18.39
N LEU A 64 -1.73 25.49 -19.30
CA LEU A 64 -2.80 26.49 -19.13
C LEU A 64 -4.22 25.89 -19.12
N ASN A 65 -4.41 24.69 -19.68
CA ASN A 65 -5.71 24.01 -19.70
C ASN A 65 -5.99 23.21 -18.42
N ALA A 66 -5.08 23.20 -17.43
CA ALA A 66 -5.26 22.42 -16.20
C ALA A 66 -6.61 22.66 -15.49
N PRO A 67 -7.13 23.90 -15.35
CA PRO A 67 -8.46 24.12 -14.75
C PRO A 67 -9.61 23.53 -15.59
N ALA A 68 -9.53 23.60 -16.91
CA ALA A 68 -10.55 23.05 -17.80
C ALA A 68 -10.53 21.51 -17.82
N ILE A 69 -9.35 20.91 -17.72
CA ILE A 69 -9.18 19.46 -17.58
C ILE A 69 -9.85 18.98 -16.28
N MET A 70 -9.58 19.65 -15.16
CA MET A 70 -10.23 19.33 -13.88
C MET A 70 -11.75 19.50 -13.94
N ALA A 71 -12.25 20.53 -14.63
CA ALA A 71 -13.69 20.71 -14.80
C ALA A 71 -14.33 19.57 -15.63
N ALA A 72 -13.66 19.13 -16.70
CA ALA A 72 -14.12 17.99 -17.51
C ALA A 72 -14.14 16.68 -16.70
N GLU A 73 -13.10 16.43 -15.89
CA GLU A 73 -13.07 15.30 -14.95
C GLU A 73 -14.19 15.42 -13.90
N GLY A 74 -14.42 16.59 -13.33
CA GLY A 74 -15.52 16.82 -12.38
C GLY A 74 -16.91 16.54 -12.97
N GLN A 75 -17.14 16.87 -14.24
CA GLN A 75 -18.38 16.51 -14.94
C GLN A 75 -18.51 15.01 -15.15
N TYR A 76 -17.41 14.32 -15.47
CA TYR A 76 -17.40 12.87 -15.59
C TYR A 76 -17.76 12.18 -14.26
N GLU A 77 -17.18 12.64 -13.15
CA GLU A 77 -17.50 12.15 -11.81
C GLU A 77 -18.95 12.42 -11.41
N GLN A 78 -19.54 13.55 -11.81
CA GLN A 78 -20.96 13.83 -11.61
C GLN A 78 -21.86 12.85 -12.37
N MET A 79 -21.54 12.58 -13.64
CA MET A 79 -22.27 11.58 -14.44
C MET A 79 -22.17 10.19 -13.80
N TRP A 80 -20.97 9.81 -13.35
CA TRP A 80 -20.75 8.55 -12.63
C TRP A 80 -21.61 8.47 -11.35
N ALA A 81 -21.58 9.52 -10.52
CA ALA A 81 -22.36 9.57 -9.29
C ALA A 81 -23.88 9.47 -9.55
N GLN A 82 -24.37 10.11 -10.62
CA GLN A 82 -25.78 10.05 -11.00
C GLN A 82 -26.21 8.63 -11.43
N ASP A 83 -25.42 7.97 -12.27
CA ASP A 83 -25.70 6.59 -12.70
C ASP A 83 -25.68 5.61 -11.52
N VAL A 84 -24.71 5.76 -10.62
CA VAL A 84 -24.66 4.96 -9.38
C VAL A 84 -25.91 5.20 -8.54
N ALA A 85 -26.33 6.45 -8.34
CA ALA A 85 -27.54 6.78 -7.58
C ALA A 85 -28.81 6.18 -8.23
N ALA A 86 -28.93 6.25 -9.56
CA ALA A 86 -30.03 5.66 -10.31
C ALA A 86 -30.10 4.14 -10.10
N MET A 87 -28.96 3.44 -10.21
CA MET A 87 -28.89 1.98 -10.04
C MET A 87 -29.09 1.54 -8.59
N VAL A 88 -28.62 2.31 -7.61
CA VAL A 88 -28.91 2.06 -6.18
C VAL A 88 -30.40 2.22 -5.90
N GLY A 89 -31.04 3.26 -6.46
CA GLY A 89 -32.50 3.45 -6.38
C GLY A 89 -33.28 2.30 -7.00
N TYR A 90 -32.88 1.85 -8.20
CA TYR A 90 -33.47 0.68 -8.84
C TYR A 90 -33.37 -0.58 -7.99
N HIS A 91 -32.17 -0.86 -7.45
CA HIS A 91 -31.94 -2.01 -6.59
C HIS A 91 -32.80 -1.94 -5.33
N GLY A 92 -32.85 -0.79 -4.65
CA GLY A 92 -33.70 -0.60 -3.47
C GLY A 92 -35.18 -0.83 -3.77
N GLY A 93 -35.68 -0.25 -4.87
CA GLY A 93 -37.06 -0.44 -5.34
C GLY A 93 -37.38 -1.91 -5.65
N ALA A 94 -36.54 -2.57 -6.45
CA ALA A 94 -36.73 -3.96 -6.83
C ALA A 94 -36.64 -4.92 -5.62
N SER A 95 -35.67 -4.71 -4.72
CA SER A 95 -35.52 -5.51 -3.50
C SER A 95 -36.70 -5.34 -2.54
N SER A 96 -37.24 -4.12 -2.40
CA SER A 96 -38.44 -3.87 -1.57
C SER A 96 -39.70 -4.55 -2.14
N ALA A 97 -39.87 -4.52 -3.47
CA ALA A 97 -40.97 -5.19 -4.14
C ALA A 97 -40.86 -6.72 -3.99
N ALA A 98 -39.63 -7.26 -4.10
CA ALA A 98 -39.36 -8.68 -3.87
C ALA A 98 -39.63 -9.11 -2.43
N ALA A 99 -39.22 -8.30 -1.44
CA ALA A 99 -39.49 -8.56 -0.02
C ALA A 99 -41.00 -8.53 0.31
N SER A 100 -41.79 -7.79 -0.47
CA SER A 100 -43.24 -7.67 -0.32
C SER A 100 -44.04 -8.77 -1.03
N LEU A 101 -43.38 -9.75 -1.64
CA LEU A 101 -44.06 -10.89 -2.25
C LEU A 101 -44.68 -11.81 -1.18
N PRO A 102 -45.93 -12.27 -1.36
CA PRO A 102 -46.58 -13.20 -0.44
C PRO A 102 -45.75 -14.48 -0.25
N SER A 103 -45.62 -14.96 0.99
CA SER A 103 -44.75 -16.08 1.42
C SER A 103 -44.82 -17.38 0.59
N GLY A 104 -45.96 -17.64 -0.06
CA GLY A 104 -46.12 -18.79 -0.97
C GLY A 104 -45.42 -18.65 -2.32
N LEU A 105 -45.07 -17.42 -2.73
CA LEU A 105 -44.36 -17.15 -3.98
C LEU A 105 -42.84 -17.35 -3.85
N GLN A 106 -42.26 -17.24 -2.65
CA GLN A 106 -40.85 -17.57 -2.38
C GLN A 106 -40.57 -19.05 -2.66
N GLN A 107 -41.56 -19.93 -2.46
CA GLN A 107 -41.48 -21.34 -2.87
C GLN A 107 -41.61 -21.52 -4.38
N ILE A 108 -42.35 -20.63 -5.07
CA ILE A 108 -42.38 -20.60 -6.55
C ILE A 108 -41.04 -20.09 -7.11
N LEU A 109 -40.34 -19.17 -6.43
CA LEU A 109 -38.99 -18.77 -6.82
C LEU A 109 -38.03 -19.96 -6.87
N GLN A 110 -38.17 -20.92 -5.95
CA GLN A 110 -37.41 -22.17 -5.95
C GLN A 110 -37.84 -23.15 -7.05
N SER A 111 -39.00 -22.96 -7.69
CA SER A 111 -39.52 -23.78 -8.80
C SER A 111 -39.56 -23.04 -10.14
N LEU A 112 -39.05 -21.80 -10.20
CA LEU A 112 -38.95 -21.05 -11.45
C LEU A 112 -38.14 -21.87 -12.45
N PRO A 113 -38.62 -22.00 -13.70
CA PRO A 113 -37.85 -22.68 -14.73
C PRO A 113 -36.56 -21.93 -15.00
N ASN A 114 -35.55 -22.65 -15.47
CA ASN A 114 -34.36 -22.00 -15.99
C ASN A 114 -34.70 -21.25 -17.29
N LEU A 115 -34.10 -20.08 -17.47
CA LEU A 115 -34.17 -19.29 -18.68
C LEU A 115 -32.83 -19.36 -19.41
N GLY A 116 -32.80 -20.04 -20.56
CA GLY A 116 -31.61 -20.24 -21.40
C GLY A 116 -31.16 -21.70 -21.48
N LEU A 117 -30.02 -21.96 -22.13
CA LEU A 117 -29.63 -23.30 -22.57
C LEU A 117 -28.73 -24.03 -21.55
N GLY A 118 -28.97 -25.32 -21.34
CA GLY A 118 -28.05 -26.20 -20.58
C GLY A 118 -28.01 -25.98 -19.06
N ASN A 119 -28.96 -25.22 -18.51
CA ASN A 119 -29.07 -25.02 -17.06
C ASN A 119 -29.60 -26.27 -16.34
N LYS A 120 -29.04 -26.60 -15.17
CA LYS A 120 -29.45 -27.69 -14.28
C LYS A 120 -29.86 -27.13 -12.91
N GLY A 121 -31.04 -27.49 -12.41
CA GLY A 121 -31.63 -26.91 -11.20
C GLY A 121 -32.72 -25.90 -11.53
N ASN A 122 -32.92 -24.87 -10.72
CA ASN A 122 -34.07 -23.95 -10.82
C ASN A 122 -33.65 -22.48 -10.82
N ALA A 123 -34.50 -21.60 -11.36
CA ALA A 123 -34.37 -20.14 -11.35
C ALA A 123 -33.07 -19.58 -11.96
N ASN A 124 -32.35 -20.35 -12.78
CA ASN A 124 -31.13 -19.87 -13.40
C ASN A 124 -31.44 -19.05 -14.66
N LEU A 125 -30.76 -17.91 -14.83
CA LEU A 125 -30.84 -17.05 -16.01
C LEU A 125 -29.50 -17.05 -16.76
N GLY A 126 -29.53 -17.39 -18.05
CA GLY A 126 -28.34 -17.50 -18.90
C GLY A 126 -28.09 -18.95 -19.30
N SER A 127 -26.83 -19.37 -19.45
CA SER A 127 -26.52 -20.70 -20.02
C SER A 127 -25.53 -21.52 -19.18
N GLY A 128 -25.74 -22.83 -19.13
CA GLY A 128 -24.81 -23.78 -18.51
C GLY A 128 -24.69 -23.68 -16.98
N ASN A 129 -25.60 -22.99 -16.31
CA ASN A 129 -25.57 -22.85 -14.85
C ASN A 129 -26.07 -24.12 -14.15
N THR A 130 -25.46 -24.47 -13.01
CA THR A 130 -25.85 -25.61 -12.16
C THR A 130 -26.19 -25.12 -10.75
N GLY A 131 -27.38 -25.44 -10.25
CA GLY A 131 -27.86 -25.06 -8.92
C GLY A 131 -29.08 -24.13 -8.99
N ILE A 132 -29.15 -23.14 -8.09
CA ILE A 132 -30.37 -22.32 -7.92
C ILE A 132 -30.07 -20.83 -8.08
N GLY A 133 -30.87 -20.13 -8.88
CA GLY A 133 -30.87 -18.66 -8.89
C GLY A 133 -29.60 -18.01 -9.44
N ASN A 134 -28.82 -18.71 -10.28
CA ASN A 134 -27.62 -18.14 -10.86
C ASN A 134 -27.92 -17.30 -12.11
N ILE A 135 -27.20 -16.20 -12.30
CA ILE A 135 -27.29 -15.30 -13.44
C ILE A 135 -25.94 -15.29 -14.18
N GLY A 136 -25.96 -15.51 -15.49
CA GLY A 136 -24.77 -15.49 -16.34
C GLY A 136 -24.46 -16.85 -16.97
N VAL A 137 -23.17 -17.18 -17.10
CA VAL A 137 -22.72 -18.37 -17.84
C VAL A 137 -21.87 -19.28 -16.97
N GLY A 138 -22.25 -20.56 -16.92
CA GLY A 138 -21.42 -21.64 -16.36
C GLY A 138 -21.29 -21.67 -14.84
N ASN A 139 -22.09 -20.90 -14.09
CA ASN A 139 -21.98 -20.83 -12.64
C ASN A 139 -22.42 -22.14 -11.97
N SER A 140 -21.83 -22.47 -10.82
CA SER A 140 -22.20 -23.63 -9.99
C SER A 140 -22.45 -23.22 -8.54
N GLY A 141 -23.61 -23.58 -8.00
CA GLY A 141 -24.05 -23.28 -6.63
C GLY A 141 -25.31 -22.42 -6.61
N GLU A 142 -25.43 -21.53 -5.62
CA GLU A 142 -26.64 -20.74 -5.40
C GLU A 142 -26.38 -19.24 -5.53
N GLY A 143 -27.28 -18.52 -6.21
CA GLY A 143 -27.32 -17.06 -6.19
C GLY A 143 -26.09 -16.35 -6.77
N ASN A 144 -25.30 -17.01 -7.63
CA ASN A 144 -24.15 -16.37 -8.26
C ASN A 144 -24.56 -15.50 -9.43
N SER A 145 -23.95 -14.32 -9.60
CA SER A 145 -24.18 -13.43 -10.74
C SER A 145 -22.86 -13.04 -11.42
N ALA A 146 -22.62 -13.52 -12.64
CA ALA A 146 -21.36 -13.32 -13.38
C ALA A 146 -21.52 -12.63 -14.73
N LEU A 147 -20.50 -11.86 -15.13
CA LEU A 147 -20.42 -11.27 -16.48
C LEU A 147 -19.61 -12.13 -17.48
N VAL A 148 -18.46 -12.71 -17.10
CA VAL A 148 -17.56 -13.33 -18.11
C VAL A 148 -16.85 -14.64 -17.68
N PRO A 149 -16.33 -14.82 -16.45
CA PRO A 149 -15.86 -16.14 -16.00
C PRO A 149 -16.85 -16.83 -15.02
N PRO A 150 -17.06 -18.17 -15.17
CA PRO A 150 -17.87 -18.97 -14.27
C PRO A 150 -17.51 -18.82 -12.80
N GLN A 151 -18.51 -18.86 -11.92
CA GLN A 151 -18.33 -18.83 -10.48
C GLN A 151 -18.65 -20.19 -9.86
N SER A 152 -17.98 -20.53 -8.76
CA SER A 152 -18.22 -21.75 -7.98
C SER A 152 -18.46 -21.38 -6.52
N GLY A 153 -19.44 -22.03 -5.88
CA GLY A 153 -19.90 -21.74 -4.52
C GLY A 153 -21.15 -20.85 -4.53
N ASN A 154 -21.41 -20.10 -3.46
CA ASN A 154 -22.70 -19.41 -3.28
C ASN A 154 -22.56 -17.90 -3.13
N TYR A 155 -23.57 -17.17 -3.62
CA TYR A 155 -23.76 -15.73 -3.42
C TYR A 155 -22.59 -14.87 -3.91
N ASN A 156 -21.91 -15.29 -4.97
CA ASN A 156 -20.81 -14.51 -5.54
C ASN A 156 -21.32 -13.52 -6.61
N ILE A 157 -20.77 -12.31 -6.61
CA ILE A 157 -21.09 -11.26 -7.58
C ILE A 157 -19.82 -10.88 -8.33
N GLY A 158 -19.89 -10.90 -9.66
CA GLY A 158 -18.76 -10.64 -10.55
C GLY A 158 -18.19 -11.92 -11.14
N GLY A 159 -16.91 -11.95 -11.50
CA GLY A 159 -16.39 -12.97 -12.42
C GLY A 159 -15.34 -13.90 -11.83
N GLY A 160 -15.45 -15.22 -12.02
CA GLY A 160 -14.35 -16.14 -11.70
C GLY A 160 -14.07 -16.31 -10.21
N ASN A 161 -15.07 -16.05 -9.35
CA ASN A 161 -14.96 -16.29 -7.91
C ASN A 161 -15.16 -17.78 -7.58
N ASN A 162 -14.38 -18.30 -6.64
CA ASN A 162 -14.47 -19.67 -6.14
C ASN A 162 -14.56 -19.67 -4.60
N GLY A 163 -15.70 -20.05 -4.07
CA GLY A 163 -16.06 -20.00 -2.65
C GLY A 163 -17.34 -19.21 -2.44
N ASN A 164 -17.55 -18.58 -1.28
CA ASN A 164 -18.86 -17.98 -0.96
C ASN A 164 -18.79 -16.48 -0.64
N ASN A 165 -19.85 -15.75 -0.99
CA ASN A 165 -20.05 -14.34 -0.63
C ASN A 165 -18.92 -13.41 -1.12
N ASN A 166 -18.33 -13.68 -2.28
CA ASN A 166 -17.31 -12.81 -2.85
C ASN A 166 -17.91 -11.77 -3.79
N LEU A 167 -17.39 -10.54 -3.75
CA LEU A 167 -17.76 -9.46 -4.66
C LEU A 167 -16.52 -8.99 -5.44
N GLY A 168 -16.61 -9.01 -6.76
CA GLY A 168 -15.54 -8.64 -7.69
C GLY A 168 -15.11 -9.82 -8.53
N ALA A 169 -13.81 -10.01 -8.80
CA ALA A 169 -13.38 -11.06 -9.73
C ALA A 169 -12.12 -11.82 -9.31
N GLY A 170 -12.09 -13.11 -9.63
CA GLY A 170 -10.93 -13.99 -9.40
C GLY A 170 -10.65 -14.26 -7.92
N ASN A 171 -11.60 -14.05 -7.02
CA ASN A 171 -11.39 -14.31 -5.60
C ASN A 171 -11.53 -15.81 -5.28
N ILE A 172 -10.65 -16.33 -4.44
CA ILE A 172 -10.67 -17.69 -3.92
C ILE A 172 -10.91 -17.62 -2.40
N GLY A 173 -11.83 -18.42 -1.88
CA GLY A 173 -12.23 -18.41 -0.47
C GLY A 173 -13.53 -17.63 -0.24
N ASN A 174 -13.70 -17.03 0.94
CA ASN A 174 -15.01 -16.50 1.35
C ASN A 174 -14.97 -15.01 1.72
N PHE A 175 -16.07 -14.30 1.54
CA PHE A 175 -16.26 -12.92 2.01
C PHE A 175 -15.22 -11.92 1.49
N ASN A 176 -14.65 -12.15 0.31
CA ASN A 176 -13.66 -11.24 -0.26
C ASN A 176 -14.33 -10.16 -1.12
N PHE A 177 -13.83 -8.94 -1.02
CA PHE A 177 -14.22 -7.81 -1.88
C PHE A 177 -13.03 -7.38 -2.73
N GLY A 178 -13.24 -7.21 -4.04
CA GLY A 178 -12.24 -6.76 -4.99
C GLY A 178 -11.74 -7.89 -5.90
N PHE A 179 -10.44 -7.94 -6.16
CA PHE A 179 -9.89 -8.75 -7.24
C PHE A 179 -8.75 -9.66 -6.79
N GLY A 180 -8.81 -10.93 -7.18
CA GLY A 180 -7.68 -11.86 -7.03
C GLY A 180 -7.28 -12.16 -5.60
N ASN A 181 -8.16 -11.97 -4.62
CA ASN A 181 -7.84 -12.28 -3.22
C ASN A 181 -7.94 -13.78 -2.97
N ASN A 182 -7.07 -14.33 -2.13
CA ASN A 182 -7.09 -15.73 -1.69
C ASN A 182 -7.20 -15.84 -0.16
N GLY A 183 -8.35 -16.31 0.30
CA GLY A 183 -8.64 -16.59 1.70
C GLY A 183 -9.96 -15.98 2.14
N THR A 184 -10.00 -15.42 3.36
CA THR A 184 -11.27 -15.01 3.98
C THR A 184 -11.26 -13.53 4.35
N GLY A 185 -12.33 -12.80 4.00
CA GLY A 185 -12.56 -11.45 4.51
C GLY A 185 -11.59 -10.40 3.97
N ASN A 186 -10.90 -10.64 2.85
CA ASN A 186 -9.96 -9.69 2.29
C ASN A 186 -10.68 -8.61 1.48
N PHE A 187 -10.21 -7.36 1.56
CA PHE A 187 -10.69 -6.23 0.79
C PHE A 187 -9.57 -5.66 -0.08
N GLY A 188 -9.78 -5.56 -1.39
CA GLY A 188 -8.85 -4.94 -2.34
C GLY A 188 -8.31 -5.92 -3.37
N PHE A 189 -7.01 -5.91 -3.62
CA PHE A 189 -6.42 -6.56 -4.79
C PHE A 189 -5.28 -7.50 -4.41
N GLY A 190 -5.36 -8.76 -4.80
CA GLY A 190 -4.24 -9.71 -4.71
C GLY A 190 -3.76 -10.00 -3.30
N ASN A 191 -4.62 -9.90 -2.28
CA ASN A 191 -4.25 -10.27 -0.92
C ASN A 191 -4.29 -11.80 -0.74
N ALA A 192 -3.33 -12.38 -0.04
CA ALA A 192 -3.21 -13.81 0.16
C ALA A 192 -2.51 -14.15 1.48
N GLY A 193 -2.36 -15.44 1.79
CA GLY A 193 -1.49 -15.93 2.85
C GLY A 193 -0.08 -16.22 2.32
N PRO A 194 0.90 -16.49 3.22
CA PRO A 194 2.26 -16.83 2.83
C PRO A 194 2.30 -18.06 1.90
N ALA A 195 3.31 -18.13 1.03
CA ALA A 195 3.52 -19.31 0.22
C ALA A 195 3.82 -20.53 1.12
N ASP A 196 3.12 -21.64 0.91
CA ASP A 196 3.45 -22.89 1.60
C ASP A 196 4.67 -23.52 0.93
N LEU A 197 5.84 -23.34 1.54
CA LEU A 197 7.09 -23.98 1.12
C LEU A 197 7.26 -25.40 1.68
N SER A 198 6.33 -25.89 2.50
CA SER A 198 6.42 -27.24 3.08
C SER A 198 6.17 -28.35 2.06
N ASN A 199 5.57 -28.02 0.91
CA ASN A 199 5.38 -28.94 -0.20
C ASN A 199 5.49 -28.23 -1.57
N PRO A 200 6.71 -27.97 -2.07
CA PRO A 200 6.93 -27.31 -3.34
C PRO A 200 6.65 -28.30 -4.49
N ASN A 201 5.39 -28.59 -4.75
CA ASN A 201 5.00 -29.23 -6.01
C ASN A 201 5.24 -28.23 -7.14
N LEU A 202 6.13 -28.58 -8.07
CA LEU A 202 6.53 -27.74 -9.21
C LEU A 202 5.35 -27.25 -10.08
N PHE A 203 4.19 -27.91 -9.95
CA PHE A 203 2.98 -27.66 -10.72
C PHE A 203 1.87 -26.93 -9.94
N THR A 204 2.05 -26.68 -8.64
CA THR A 204 1.09 -25.91 -7.83
C THR A 204 1.87 -25.00 -6.87
N PHE A 205 2.13 -23.76 -7.29
CA PHE A 205 2.51 -22.71 -6.35
C PHE A 205 1.27 -22.41 -5.47
N HIS A 206 1.18 -23.08 -4.33
CA HIS A 206 0.06 -22.93 -3.41
C HIS A 206 0.36 -21.76 -2.46
N VAL A 207 -0.20 -20.59 -2.77
CA VAL A 207 -0.32 -19.52 -1.77
C VAL A 207 -1.35 -19.96 -0.75
N THR A 208 -1.00 -19.92 0.54
CA THR A 208 -1.99 -20.23 1.59
C THR A 208 -3.10 -19.17 1.62
N PRO A 209 -4.28 -19.49 2.17
CA PRO A 209 -5.31 -18.51 2.45
C PRO A 209 -4.81 -17.45 3.45
N GLY A 210 -5.01 -16.17 3.15
CA GLY A 210 -4.78 -15.06 4.08
C GLY A 210 -6.11 -14.48 4.56
N GLU A 211 -6.14 -13.95 5.78
CA GLU A 211 -7.37 -13.45 6.37
C GLU A 211 -7.36 -11.94 6.63
N ASN A 212 -8.49 -11.29 6.36
CA ASN A 212 -8.79 -9.92 6.79
C ASN A 212 -7.76 -8.86 6.36
N ASN A 213 -7.08 -9.06 5.23
CA ASN A 213 -6.19 -8.06 4.68
C ASN A 213 -6.98 -7.00 3.91
N ILE A 214 -6.58 -5.74 4.05
CA ILE A 214 -7.19 -4.60 3.37
C ILE A 214 -6.11 -3.89 2.55
N GLY A 215 -6.32 -3.75 1.24
CA GLY A 215 -5.43 -3.04 0.33
C GLY A 215 -4.90 -3.91 -0.80
N ILE A 216 -3.62 -3.77 -1.15
CA ILE A 216 -3.04 -4.37 -2.36
C ILE A 216 -1.87 -5.26 -2.01
N GLY A 217 -1.91 -6.53 -2.43
CA GLY A 217 -0.76 -7.42 -2.42
C GLY A 217 -0.25 -7.81 -1.03
N ASN A 218 -1.10 -7.72 0.01
CA ASN A 218 -0.68 -8.14 1.35
C ASN A 218 -0.64 -9.67 1.45
N THR A 219 0.38 -10.18 2.14
CA THR A 219 0.64 -11.60 2.36
C THR A 219 0.63 -11.90 3.87
N GLY A 220 -0.28 -12.75 4.35
CA GLY A 220 -0.47 -13.07 5.77
C GLY A 220 -1.86 -12.65 6.26
N ASN A 221 -1.99 -12.15 7.48
CA ASN A 221 -3.29 -11.84 8.09
C ASN A 221 -3.40 -10.42 8.64
N GLY A 222 -4.57 -9.80 8.52
CA GLY A 222 -4.91 -8.55 9.19
C GLY A 222 -4.06 -7.35 8.77
N ASN A 223 -3.40 -7.39 7.62
CA ASN A 223 -2.59 -6.28 7.14
C ASN A 223 -3.45 -5.20 6.48
N PHE A 224 -3.12 -3.94 6.70
CA PHE A 224 -3.74 -2.79 6.07
C PHE A 224 -2.73 -2.01 5.23
N GLY A 225 -2.93 -1.94 3.92
CA GLY A 225 -2.15 -1.11 2.99
C GLY A 225 -1.54 -1.92 1.83
N LEU A 226 -0.26 -1.70 1.53
CA LEU A 226 0.36 -2.11 0.27
C LEU A 226 1.54 -3.06 0.48
N GLY A 227 1.43 -4.31 0.03
CA GLY A 227 2.57 -5.23 -0.06
C GLY A 227 3.18 -5.61 1.29
N ASN A 228 2.41 -5.60 2.37
CA ASN A 228 2.89 -6.05 3.67
C ASN A 228 2.98 -7.58 3.71
N THR A 229 3.99 -8.12 4.37
CA THR A 229 4.19 -9.57 4.57
C THR A 229 4.24 -9.89 6.07
N GLY A 230 3.43 -10.85 6.52
CA GLY A 230 3.29 -11.20 7.93
C GLY A 230 1.93 -10.77 8.47
N ASP A 231 1.83 -10.39 9.75
CA ASP A 231 0.53 -10.21 10.41
C ASP A 231 0.34 -8.82 11.02
N GLY A 232 -0.84 -8.23 10.84
CA GLY A 232 -1.26 -7.01 11.53
C GLY A 232 -0.46 -5.75 11.18
N ASN A 233 0.21 -5.71 10.03
CA ASN A 233 0.98 -4.53 9.62
C ASN A 233 0.10 -3.45 8.98
N ILE A 234 0.39 -2.19 9.24
CA ILE A 234 -0.28 -1.03 8.67
C ILE A 234 0.73 -0.20 7.86
N GLY A 235 0.38 0.16 6.62
CA GLY A 235 1.21 0.96 5.73
C GLY A 235 1.71 0.14 4.54
N GLY A 236 3.00 0.17 4.19
CA GLY A 236 3.45 -0.54 2.98
C GLY A 236 4.84 -1.15 3.00
N GLY A 237 4.98 -2.34 2.42
CA GLY A 237 6.25 -3.07 2.32
C GLY A 237 6.82 -3.49 3.68
N ASN A 238 5.99 -3.57 4.72
CA ASN A 238 6.44 -4.02 6.03
C ASN A 238 6.52 -5.55 6.07
N THR A 239 7.55 -6.10 6.71
CA THR A 239 7.74 -7.54 6.92
C THR A 239 7.79 -7.84 8.42
N GLY A 240 6.94 -8.75 8.89
CA GLY A 240 6.86 -9.20 10.28
C GLY A 240 5.49 -8.94 10.90
N ILE A 241 5.43 -8.61 12.19
CA ILE A 241 4.19 -8.54 12.97
C ILE A 241 3.96 -7.15 13.54
N GLY A 242 2.78 -6.57 13.32
CA GLY A 242 2.30 -5.39 14.04
C GLY A 242 3.09 -4.10 13.76
N ASN A 243 3.72 -3.99 12.59
CA ASN A 243 4.46 -2.78 12.21
C ASN A 243 3.50 -1.70 11.67
N ILE A 244 3.80 -0.42 11.93
CA ILE A 244 3.04 0.72 11.40
C ILE A 244 4.00 1.65 10.66
N GLY A 245 3.96 1.65 9.33
CA GLY A 245 4.95 2.41 8.56
C GLY A 245 5.19 1.96 7.14
N PHE A 246 6.38 2.28 6.63
CA PHE A 246 6.79 1.87 5.29
C PHE A 246 8.16 1.19 5.30
N GLY A 247 8.28 0.00 4.71
CA GLY A 247 9.55 -0.69 4.52
C GLY A 247 10.20 -1.17 5.82
N LEU A 248 9.42 -1.45 6.86
CA LEU A 248 9.93 -1.93 8.15
C LEU A 248 10.17 -3.45 8.11
N ASN A 249 11.26 -3.91 8.73
CA ASN A 249 11.56 -5.33 8.88
C ASN A 249 11.79 -5.64 10.35
N GLY A 250 10.89 -6.44 10.94
CA GLY A 250 10.88 -6.73 12.36
C GLY A 250 9.45 -6.80 12.91
N ASN A 251 9.30 -6.68 14.22
CA ASN A 251 8.00 -6.71 14.87
C ASN A 251 7.78 -5.44 15.70
N ASN A 252 6.54 -4.95 15.71
CA ASN A 252 6.09 -3.85 16.56
C ASN A 252 6.89 -2.54 16.34
N LEU A 253 7.31 -2.29 15.10
CA LEU A 253 8.05 -1.09 14.71
C LEU A 253 7.10 -0.01 14.18
N VAL A 254 7.38 1.25 14.48
CA VAL A 254 6.63 2.41 13.94
C VAL A 254 7.58 3.37 13.25
N GLY A 255 7.48 3.57 11.93
CA GLY A 255 8.40 4.45 11.20
C GLY A 255 8.53 4.20 9.71
N VAL A 256 9.69 4.50 9.14
CA VAL A 256 9.99 4.35 7.71
C VAL A 256 11.40 3.82 7.51
N GLY A 257 11.54 2.71 6.79
CA GLY A 257 12.82 2.07 6.48
C GLY A 257 13.62 1.77 7.74
N GLY A 258 14.88 2.21 7.80
CA GLY A 258 15.71 2.08 9.00
C GLY A 258 15.54 3.20 10.03
N ALA A 259 14.51 4.06 9.92
CA ALA A 259 14.17 5.07 10.92
C ALA A 259 12.83 4.74 11.58
N TYR A 260 12.86 4.17 12.77
CA TYR A 260 11.66 3.67 13.43
C TYR A 260 11.78 3.72 14.94
N TYR A 261 10.63 3.67 15.60
CA TYR A 261 10.50 3.43 17.02
C TYR A 261 10.15 1.96 17.24
N ASP A 262 10.99 1.24 17.98
CA ASP A 262 10.68 -0.11 18.46
C ASP A 262 9.81 0.01 19.72
N THR A 263 8.53 -0.33 19.59
CA THR A 263 7.59 -0.20 20.70
C THR A 263 7.79 -1.28 21.77
N ALA A 264 8.44 -2.40 21.45
CA ALA A 264 8.74 -3.47 22.40
C ALA A 264 9.99 -3.12 23.23
N ALA A 265 11.02 -2.58 22.60
CA ALA A 265 12.25 -2.14 23.28
C ALA A 265 12.14 -0.73 23.88
N GLY A 266 11.21 0.09 23.41
CA GLY A 266 11.05 1.49 23.82
C GLY A 266 12.17 2.40 23.31
N GLN A 267 12.72 2.12 22.11
CA GLN A 267 13.90 2.81 21.57
C GLN A 267 13.66 3.39 20.19
N PHE A 268 14.31 4.52 19.89
CA PHE A 268 14.35 5.10 18.55
C PHE A 268 15.60 4.62 17.80
N HIS A 269 15.39 4.11 16.59
CA HIS A 269 16.40 3.68 15.64
C HIS A 269 16.44 4.64 14.44
N PHE A 270 17.65 4.90 13.94
CA PHE A 270 17.90 5.76 12.77
C PHE A 270 18.94 5.16 11.81
N ASP A 271 19.08 3.82 11.85
CA ASP A 271 20.09 3.05 11.13
C ASP A 271 20.02 3.26 9.60
N GLY A 272 18.83 3.54 9.06
CA GLY A 272 18.60 3.79 7.63
C GLY A 272 18.80 5.23 7.16
N LEU A 273 19.11 6.16 8.06
CA LEU A 273 19.36 7.56 7.71
C LEU A 273 20.85 7.93 7.77
N ASN A 274 21.74 6.98 8.07
CA ASN A 274 23.19 7.15 7.99
C ASN A 274 23.76 6.26 6.87
N THR A 275 24.89 6.65 6.28
CA THR A 275 25.66 5.86 5.32
C THR A 275 27.05 5.55 5.88
N GLY A 276 27.57 4.34 5.69
CA GLY A 276 28.79 3.86 6.36
C GLY A 276 28.50 3.13 7.69
N SER A 277 29.48 2.98 8.57
CA SER A 277 29.40 2.05 9.73
C SER A 277 29.56 2.73 11.09
N GLY A 278 28.85 2.25 12.12
CA GLY A 278 29.03 2.72 13.51
C GLY A 278 28.56 4.15 13.79
N ASN A 279 27.78 4.76 12.89
CA ASN A 279 27.23 6.10 13.10
C ASN A 279 26.02 6.08 14.05
N ILE A 280 25.90 7.08 14.91
CA ILE A 280 24.78 7.27 15.86
C ILE A 280 24.11 8.63 15.54
N GLY A 281 22.79 8.67 15.35
CA GLY A 281 22.05 9.88 15.00
C GLY A 281 21.46 9.84 13.58
N ILE A 282 21.36 10.96 12.86
CA ILE A 282 20.66 11.05 11.55
C ILE A 282 21.52 11.74 10.50
N GLY A 283 21.56 11.24 9.27
CA GLY A 283 22.16 11.92 8.12
C GLY A 283 23.68 11.84 8.04
N ASN A 284 24.35 11.06 8.89
CA ASN A 284 25.81 10.96 8.89
C ASN A 284 26.33 10.06 7.75
N SER A 285 27.50 10.38 7.20
CA SER A 285 28.19 9.60 6.16
C SER A 285 29.63 9.31 6.55
N GLY A 286 30.10 8.07 6.40
CA GLY A 286 31.42 7.60 6.84
C GLY A 286 31.33 6.73 8.10
N SER A 287 32.34 6.74 8.99
CA SER A 287 32.42 5.80 10.12
C SER A 287 32.42 6.45 11.50
N ASN A 288 31.74 5.86 12.48
CA ASN A 288 31.81 6.24 13.90
C ASN A 288 31.46 7.72 14.21
N ASN A 289 30.56 8.34 13.45
CA ASN A 289 30.07 9.69 13.72
C ASN A 289 28.89 9.68 14.70
N ILE A 290 28.75 10.69 15.56
CA ILE A 290 27.63 10.84 16.52
C ILE A 290 26.94 12.20 16.31
N GLY A 291 25.67 12.23 15.91
CA GLY A 291 24.85 13.45 15.80
C GLY A 291 24.13 13.60 14.46
N PHE A 292 24.14 14.80 13.83
CA PHE A 292 23.29 15.12 12.68
C PHE A 292 24.07 15.57 11.44
N PHE A 293 23.95 14.88 10.31
CA PHE A 293 24.52 15.33 9.02
C PHE A 293 26.05 15.52 8.99
N ASN A 294 26.83 14.69 9.71
CA ASN A 294 28.30 14.73 9.65
C ASN A 294 28.83 13.89 8.46
N SER A 295 30.03 14.20 7.94
CA SER A 295 30.69 13.46 6.86
C SER A 295 32.17 13.15 7.17
N GLY A 296 32.63 11.93 6.92
CA GLY A 296 33.97 11.47 7.28
C GLY A 296 33.96 10.53 8.49
N ASP A 297 35.02 10.47 9.30
CA ASP A 297 35.14 9.49 10.39
C ASP A 297 35.33 10.14 11.77
N GLY A 298 34.63 9.63 12.80
CA GLY A 298 34.86 9.97 14.21
C GLY A 298 34.32 11.34 14.65
N ASN A 299 33.41 11.97 13.90
CA ASN A 299 32.87 13.29 14.23
C ASN A 299 31.68 13.23 15.20
N ILE A 300 31.64 14.10 16.20
CA ILE A 300 30.52 14.25 17.17
C ILE A 300 29.85 15.64 17.05
N GLY A 301 28.61 15.77 16.59
CA GLY A 301 27.94 17.07 16.49
C GLY A 301 26.99 17.15 15.30
N ALA A 302 26.87 18.32 14.66
CA ALA A 302 26.06 18.47 13.45
C ALA A 302 26.81 19.14 12.30
N PHE A 303 26.68 18.66 11.05
CA PHE A 303 27.35 19.27 9.88
C PHE A 303 28.89 19.35 10.00
N SER A 304 29.53 18.39 10.68
CA SER A 304 30.99 18.29 10.80
C SER A 304 31.60 17.48 9.65
N SER A 305 32.83 17.78 9.24
CA SER A 305 33.51 17.07 8.14
C SER A 305 34.96 16.65 8.47
N GLY A 306 35.43 15.53 7.92
CA GLY A 306 36.83 15.06 8.01
C GLY A 306 37.03 13.83 8.89
N THR A 307 38.30 13.46 9.15
CA THR A 307 38.68 12.29 9.97
C THR A 307 39.23 12.74 11.32
N ASN A 308 38.59 12.33 12.42
CA ASN A 308 39.02 12.59 13.80
C ASN A 308 39.28 11.27 14.53
N SER A 309 40.46 11.15 15.14
CA SER A 309 40.79 10.02 16.02
C SER A 309 40.32 10.34 17.44
N VAL A 310 39.37 9.58 17.98
CA VAL A 310 38.83 9.81 19.32
C VAL A 310 39.89 9.47 20.38
N PHE A 311 40.58 10.49 20.92
CA PHE A 311 41.47 10.35 22.08
C PHE A 311 40.77 10.79 23.38
N PRO A 312 40.76 9.97 24.45
CA PRO A 312 40.22 10.38 25.75
C PRO A 312 40.91 11.66 26.27
N GLY A 313 40.14 12.72 26.49
CA GLY A 313 40.63 13.99 27.06
C GLY A 313 40.85 15.16 26.08
N GLN A 314 40.53 15.03 24.78
CA GLN A 314 40.56 16.15 23.80
C GLN A 314 39.18 16.34 23.12
N LEU A 315 38.80 17.59 22.80
CA LEU A 315 37.50 17.89 22.19
C LEU A 315 37.45 17.48 20.72
N ASN A 316 36.31 16.95 20.25
CA ASN A 316 36.27 16.07 19.07
C ASN A 316 35.33 16.54 17.94
N SER A 317 34.28 17.31 18.18
CA SER A 317 33.50 18.04 17.15
C SER A 317 32.31 18.81 17.78
N PHE A 318 31.76 19.77 17.03
CA PHE A 318 30.44 20.43 17.19
C PHE A 318 30.25 21.40 16.00
N GLY A 319 29.01 21.80 15.68
CA GLY A 319 28.56 21.96 14.29
C GLY A 319 28.76 23.24 13.47
N VAL A 320 28.68 23.07 12.13
CA VAL A 320 29.04 23.98 11.03
C VAL A 320 30.51 24.45 11.12
N GLY A 321 31.35 24.50 10.06
CA GLY A 321 32.72 25.06 10.16
C GLY A 321 33.69 24.38 11.15
N ASN A 322 33.81 23.05 11.02
CA ASN A 322 34.71 22.09 11.69
C ASN A 322 35.77 21.28 10.88
N SER A 323 37.09 21.34 11.10
CA SER A 323 38.12 20.38 10.59
C SER A 323 39.25 20.21 11.63
N GLY A 324 39.69 18.99 11.93
CA GLY A 324 40.38 18.59 13.19
C GLY A 324 41.60 19.42 13.64
N THR A 325 42.09 19.32 14.88
CA THR A 325 41.73 18.48 16.03
C THR A 325 41.26 19.38 17.19
N GLY A 326 40.10 19.11 17.82
CA GLY A 326 39.66 19.89 18.99
C GLY A 326 38.19 20.38 19.07
N ASN A 327 37.30 20.07 18.12
CA ASN A 327 36.42 21.12 17.58
C ASN A 327 35.05 21.43 18.25
N LEU A 328 34.58 22.69 18.09
CA LEU A 328 33.28 23.31 18.45
C LEU A 328 32.94 24.48 17.47
N GLY A 329 31.67 24.67 17.05
CA GLY A 329 31.14 25.21 15.75
C GLY A 329 31.40 26.64 15.14
N SER A 330 30.94 26.78 13.88
CA SER A 330 31.06 27.82 12.82
C SER A 330 32.30 28.75 12.85
N GLY A 331 33.42 28.40 12.17
CA GLY A 331 34.58 29.31 11.99
C GLY A 331 35.99 28.70 12.19
N THR A 332 36.24 27.46 11.76
CA THR A 332 37.55 26.81 11.90
C THR A 332 38.72 27.63 11.37
N ARG A 333 39.67 28.04 12.22
CA ARG A 333 40.96 28.61 11.78
C ARG A 333 41.87 27.50 11.27
N ALA A 334 42.42 27.74 10.08
CA ALA A 334 43.40 26.88 9.42
C ALA A 334 44.60 26.61 10.33
N ALA A 335 45.19 25.43 10.14
CA ALA A 335 46.46 25.05 10.72
C ALA A 335 47.56 26.06 10.31
N GLU A 336 47.88 27.03 11.18
CA GLU A 336 49.19 27.67 11.15
C GLU A 336 50.16 26.79 11.90
N THR A 337 50.98 26.06 11.15
CA THR A 337 52.29 25.67 11.67
C THR A 337 53.11 26.96 11.80
N PRO A 338 53.61 27.36 12.99
CA PRO A 338 54.67 28.33 13.01
C PRO A 338 55.89 27.61 12.46
N ALA A 339 56.24 27.92 11.21
CA ALA A 339 57.61 27.77 10.76
C ALA A 339 58.46 28.55 11.77
N SER A 340 59.31 27.84 12.50
CA SER A 340 60.36 28.47 13.31
C SER A 340 61.27 29.24 12.36
N ALA A 341 60.97 30.53 12.21
CA ALA A 341 61.92 31.49 11.66
C ALA A 341 63.12 31.49 12.61
N THR A 342 64.16 30.76 12.21
CA THR A 342 65.48 30.78 12.83
C THR A 342 66.06 32.17 12.57
N ALA A 343 65.84 33.10 13.49
CA ALA A 343 66.55 34.38 13.49
C ALA A 343 67.87 34.19 14.25
N ALA A 344 68.94 33.90 13.51
CA ALA A 344 70.30 34.05 14.00
C ALA A 344 70.66 35.53 14.03
N CYS A 345 70.98 36.08 15.20
CA CYS A 345 71.89 37.21 15.35
C CYS A 345 72.37 37.27 16.82
N SER A 346 73.61 36.83 17.05
CA SER A 346 74.24 36.84 18.37
C SER A 346 75.33 37.91 18.47
N THR A 347 75.47 38.41 19.71
CA THR A 347 76.60 39.16 20.33
C THR A 347 76.55 40.71 20.25
N PRO A 348 77.04 41.47 21.28
CA PRO A 348 78.18 41.12 22.14
C PRO A 348 78.18 41.44 23.66
N ALA A 349 78.99 40.62 24.36
CA ALA A 349 79.99 40.89 25.42
C ALA A 349 79.72 41.77 26.67
N SER A 350 79.88 41.13 27.84
CA SER A 350 80.71 41.57 29.01
C SER A 350 80.92 40.32 29.91
N ALA A 351 81.99 40.01 30.63
CA ALA A 351 83.28 40.64 30.91
C ALA A 351 84.32 39.55 31.28
N THR A 352 85.55 39.75 30.80
CA THR A 352 86.87 39.56 31.44
C THR A 352 87.08 38.51 32.56
N ARG A 353 87.93 37.50 32.31
CA ARG A 353 89.21 37.26 33.04
C ARG A 353 90.12 36.25 32.32
N ALA A 354 91.40 36.60 32.21
CA ALA A 354 92.56 35.85 31.68
C ALA A 354 92.88 34.57 32.51
N GLN A 355 93.67 33.56 32.15
CA GLN A 355 94.89 33.32 31.32
C GLN A 355 94.82 31.81 30.90
N SER A 356 95.41 31.23 29.85
CA SER A 356 96.83 31.07 29.49
C SER A 356 96.98 30.34 28.12
N ILE A 357 98.17 30.45 27.53
CA ILE A 357 98.66 30.10 26.17
C ILE A 357 99.06 28.58 26.03
N PRO A 358 99.32 28.03 24.82
CA PRO A 358 98.83 26.73 24.33
C PRO A 358 99.92 25.67 24.06
N ALA A 359 99.51 24.51 23.50
CA ALA A 359 100.31 23.62 22.65
C ALA A 359 99.36 23.00 21.60
N ASP A 360 99.45 23.33 20.31
CA ASP A 360 100.35 22.75 19.28
C ASP A 360 100.28 21.19 19.31
N SER A 361 99.75 20.49 18.31
CA SER A 361 100.32 20.40 16.96
C SER A 361 99.54 19.39 16.09
N THR A 362 99.51 19.65 14.77
CA THR A 362 99.51 18.70 13.63
C THR A 362 98.34 17.71 13.44
N GLY A 363 97.78 17.48 12.25
CA GLY A 363 98.17 17.92 10.92
C GLY A 363 97.21 17.45 9.83
N THR A 364 97.24 18.23 8.73
CA THR A 364 97.26 17.81 7.32
C THR A 364 96.19 16.85 6.77
N THR A 365 95.24 17.49 6.09
CA THR A 365 94.68 17.20 4.76
C THR A 365 95.48 16.28 3.81
N SER A 366 94.76 15.38 3.12
CA SER A 366 94.88 15.13 1.66
C SER A 366 93.65 14.32 1.20
N THR A 367 92.66 14.87 0.50
CA THR A 367 92.48 14.96 -0.97
C THR A 367 92.61 13.68 -1.81
N ARG A 368 91.43 13.21 -2.27
CA ARG A 368 90.99 13.13 -3.69
C ARG A 368 91.17 11.81 -4.48
N ALA A 369 90.05 11.48 -5.14
CA ALA A 369 89.86 10.80 -6.43
C ALA A 369 90.14 9.29 -6.54
N SER A 370 89.07 8.52 -6.72
CA SER A 370 88.60 8.04 -8.02
C SER A 370 87.10 7.77 -7.94
#